data_AF-A0A623H438-F1
#
_entry.id   AF-A0A623H438-F1
#
_cell.length_a   1.000
_cell.length_b   1.000
_cell.length_c   1.000
_cell.angle_alpha   90.00
_cell.angle_beta   90.00
_cell.angle_gamma   90.00
#
_symmetry.space_group_name_H-M   'P 1'
#
loop_
_entity.id
_entity.type
_entity.pdbx_description
1 polymer ?
#
loop_
_entity_poly.entity_id
_entity_poly.type
_entity_poly.pdbx_seq_one_letter_code
_entity_poly.pdbx_strand_id
1 'polypeptide(L)'
;MKKKLKVLTLALASISSVCYAAMADYDTYVSNVQINNLSYGVYTSGGKETQFFCIGLKHGSEAISINAMCKVDVYGNHKQGFD
;
A
#
# COMPACT_ATOMS: atom_id res chain seq x y z
N MET A 1 47.04 -8.11 -5.40
CA MET A 1 45.89 -7.20 -5.15
C MET A 1 44.99 -7.01 -6.37
N LYS A 2 45.52 -6.78 -7.59
CA LYS A 2 44.72 -6.49 -8.81
C LYS A 2 43.67 -7.56 -9.20
N LYS A 3 43.97 -8.86 -9.07
CA LYS A 3 43.02 -9.95 -9.37
C LYS A 3 41.85 -10.05 -8.38
N LYS A 4 42.13 -9.87 -7.07
CA LYS A 4 41.09 -9.92 -6.02
C LYS A 4 40.10 -8.75 -6.14
N LEU A 5 40.59 -7.58 -6.55
CA LEU A 5 39.74 -6.40 -6.79
C LEU A 5 38.77 -6.62 -7.95
N LYS A 6 39.25 -7.19 -9.07
CA LYS A 6 38.39 -7.50 -10.24
C LYS A 6 37.26 -8.49 -9.92
N VAL A 7 37.53 -9.51 -9.10
CA VAL A 7 36.52 -10.49 -8.69
C VAL A 7 35.45 -9.84 -7.80
N LEU A 8 35.87 -8.94 -6.90
CA LEU A 8 34.94 -8.20 -6.04
C LEU A 8 34.04 -7.26 -6.85
N THR A 9 34.58 -6.57 -7.87
CA THR A 9 33.78 -5.68 -8.73
C THR A 9 32.77 -6.45 -9.56
N LEU A 10 33.14 -7.65 -10.05
CA LEU A 10 32.23 -8.50 -10.83
C LEU A 10 31.09 -9.05 -9.96
N ALA A 11 31.39 -9.42 -8.70
CA ALA A 11 30.38 -9.86 -7.74
C ALA A 11 29.39 -8.73 -7.39
N LEU A 12 29.86 -7.50 -7.11
CA LEU A 12 28.96 -6.36 -6.85
C LEU A 12 28.11 -5.99 -8.08
N ALA A 13 28.67 -6.10 -9.29
CA ALA A 13 27.92 -5.87 -10.52
C ALA A 13 26.82 -6.92 -10.74
N SER A 14 27.04 -8.18 -10.34
CA SER A 14 26.01 -9.24 -10.43
C SER A 14 24.90 -9.13 -9.37
N ILE A 15 25.13 -8.43 -8.26
CA ILE A 15 24.11 -8.23 -7.20
C ILE A 15 23.27 -6.96 -7.47
N SER A 16 23.81 -6.01 -8.24
CA SER A 16 23.13 -4.73 -8.55
C SER A 16 22.21 -4.80 -9.77
N SER A 17 22.21 -5.88 -10.55
CA SER A 17 21.36 -6.03 -11.75
C SER A 17 19.94 -6.52 -11.45
N VAL A 18 19.61 -6.81 -10.19
CA VAL A 18 18.28 -7.32 -9.78
C VAL A 18 17.67 -6.45 -8.68
N CYS A 19 17.84 -5.13 -8.75
CA CYS A 19 17.07 -4.21 -7.93
C CYS A 19 15.64 -4.11 -8.49
N TYR A 20 14.76 -5.04 -8.11
CA TYR A 20 13.32 -4.81 -8.21
C TYR A 20 12.98 -3.65 -7.26
N ALA A 21 12.81 -2.45 -7.82
CA ALA A 21 12.42 -1.26 -7.07
C ALA A 21 10.90 -1.26 -6.83
N ALA A 22 10.41 -2.24 -6.08
CA ALA A 22 9.03 -2.25 -5.61
C ALA A 22 8.87 -1.25 -4.45
N MET A 23 7.78 -0.50 -4.44
CA MET A 23 7.41 0.34 -3.30
C MET A 23 6.81 -0.55 -2.22
N ALA A 24 7.30 -0.43 -0.98
CA ALA A 24 6.74 -1.17 0.15
C ALA A 24 5.26 -0.83 0.35
N ASP A 25 4.42 -1.85 0.58
CA ASP A 25 2.96 -1.77 0.76
C ASP A 25 2.12 -1.42 -0.49
N TYR A 26 2.70 -1.49 -1.70
CA TYR A 26 1.99 -1.22 -2.98
C TYR A 26 1.73 -2.46 -3.85
N ASP A 27 2.03 -3.66 -3.35
CA ASP A 27 1.86 -4.90 -4.08
C ASP A 27 0.39 -5.38 -4.17
N THR A 28 -0.45 -4.91 -3.25
CA THR A 28 -1.87 -5.25 -3.17
C THR A 28 -2.75 -4.11 -3.67
N TYR A 29 -3.44 -4.32 -4.79
CA TYR A 29 -4.32 -3.32 -5.41
C TYR A 29 -5.47 -3.97 -6.16
N VAL A 30 -6.52 -3.21 -6.45
CA VAL A 30 -7.59 -3.56 -7.39
C VAL A 30 -7.60 -2.55 -8.52
N SER A 31 -7.39 -3.02 -9.75
CA SER A 31 -7.38 -2.17 -10.94
C SER A 31 -8.77 -2.01 -11.54
N ASN A 32 -8.99 -0.89 -12.25
CA ASN A 32 -10.18 -0.65 -13.07
C ASN A 32 -11.52 -0.63 -12.31
N VAL A 33 -11.50 -0.35 -11.01
CA VAL A 33 -12.70 -0.19 -10.18
C VAL A 33 -13.23 1.24 -10.19
N GLN A 34 -14.50 1.41 -9.83
CA GLN A 34 -15.12 2.70 -9.55
C GLN A 34 -15.52 2.78 -8.07
N ILE A 35 -15.35 3.96 -7.48
CA ILE A 35 -15.93 4.24 -6.15
C ILE A 35 -17.43 4.45 -6.35
N ASN A 36 -18.27 3.66 -5.69
CA ASN A 36 -19.73 3.73 -5.82
C ASN A 36 -20.45 4.12 -4.52
N ASN A 37 -19.75 4.13 -3.40
CA ASN A 37 -20.31 4.53 -2.11
C ASN A 37 -19.22 5.16 -1.23
N LEU A 38 -19.63 6.03 -0.30
CA LEU A 38 -18.73 6.69 0.64
C LEU A 38 -19.39 6.72 2.02
N SER A 39 -18.64 6.26 3.02
CA SER A 39 -19.01 6.37 4.43
C SER A 39 -17.97 7.22 5.13
N TYR A 40 -18.41 8.17 5.95
CA TYR A 40 -17.56 8.96 6.83
C TYR A 40 -18.20 9.03 8.21
N GLY A 41 -17.39 9.04 9.26
CA GLY A 41 -17.91 9.19 10.61
C GLY A 41 -16.83 9.40 11.66
N VAL A 42 -17.32 9.74 12.86
CA VAL A 42 -16.54 9.81 14.09
C VAL A 42 -16.95 8.65 14.98
N TYR A 43 -15.97 7.98 15.59
CA TYR A 43 -16.22 6.83 16.46
C TYR A 43 -15.16 6.73 17.56
N THR A 44 -15.57 6.26 18.75
CA THR A 44 -14.64 5.97 19.84
C THR A 44 -14.23 4.51 19.79
N SER A 45 -12.98 4.25 19.41
CA SER A 45 -12.40 2.90 19.36
C SER A 45 -11.22 2.80 20.32
N GLY A 46 -11.17 1.75 21.14
CA GLY A 46 -10.04 1.52 22.06
C GLY A 46 -9.73 2.70 23.00
N GLY A 47 -10.73 3.49 23.36
CA GLY A 47 -10.58 4.68 24.21
C GLY A 47 -10.07 5.94 23.48
N LYS A 48 -9.98 5.92 22.15
CA LYS A 48 -9.60 7.06 21.32
C LYS A 48 -10.78 7.51 20.47
N GLU A 49 -11.07 8.79 20.45
CA GLU A 49 -11.94 9.39 19.45
C GLU A 49 -11.23 9.40 18.09
N THR A 50 -11.91 8.91 17.06
CA THR A 50 -11.31 8.66 15.75
C THR A 50 -12.24 9.08 14.63
N GLN A 51 -11.67 9.56 13.55
CA GLN A 51 -12.34 9.80 12.29
C GLN A 51 -11.99 8.69 11.30
N PHE A 52 -12.97 8.26 10.52
CA PHE A 52 -12.75 7.28 9.47
C PHE A 52 -13.51 7.67 8.20
N PHE A 53 -12.97 7.24 7.06
CA PHE A 53 -13.74 7.12 5.84
C PHE A 53 -13.52 5.75 5.22
N CYS A 54 -14.56 5.25 4.54
CA CYS A 54 -14.50 4.03 3.75
C CYS A 54 -15.10 4.27 2.37
N ILE A 55 -14.40 3.80 1.34
CA ILE A 55 -14.89 3.80 -0.04
C ILE A 55 -15.44 2.41 -0.37
N GLY A 56 -16.63 2.37 -0.95
CA GLY A 56 -17.18 1.18 -1.60
C GLY A 56 -16.68 1.12 -3.04
N LEU A 57 -16.32 -0.08 -3.51
CA LEU A 57 -15.77 -0.32 -4.83
C LEU A 57 -16.66 -1.26 -5.63
N LYS A 58 -16.75 -1.00 -6.93
CA LYS A 58 -17.36 -1.92 -7.91
C LYS A 58 -16.50 -2.04 -9.16
N HIS A 59 -16.65 -3.14 -9.88
CA HIS A 59 -16.12 -3.32 -11.23
C HIS A 59 -17.28 -3.59 -12.18
N GLY A 60 -17.87 -2.53 -12.75
CA GLY A 60 -19.11 -2.66 -13.52
C GLY A 60 -20.23 -3.27 -12.66
N SER A 61 -20.73 -4.44 -13.07
CA SER A 61 -21.73 -5.25 -12.34
C SER A 61 -21.14 -6.47 -11.64
N GLU A 62 -19.82 -6.67 -11.69
CA GLU A 62 -19.16 -7.83 -11.11
C GLU A 62 -18.98 -7.71 -9.59
N ALA A 63 -19.04 -8.84 -8.91
CA ALA A 63 -18.62 -8.94 -7.52
C ALA A 63 -17.10 -9.05 -7.45
N ILE A 64 -16.47 -8.21 -6.63
CA ILE A 64 -15.02 -8.22 -6.38
C ILE A 64 -14.75 -8.63 -4.93
N SER A 65 -13.62 -9.30 -4.70
CA SER A 65 -13.24 -9.81 -3.37
C SER A 65 -12.99 -8.71 -2.34
N ILE A 66 -12.29 -7.65 -2.74
CA ILE A 66 -12.08 -6.44 -1.94
C ILE A 66 -13.02 -5.36 -2.48
N ASN A 67 -14.15 -5.17 -1.82
CA ASN A 67 -15.21 -4.23 -2.21
C ASN A 67 -15.31 -3.00 -1.29
N ALA A 68 -14.49 -2.93 -0.25
CA ALA A 68 -14.42 -1.79 0.66
C ALA A 68 -12.97 -1.54 1.08
N MET A 69 -12.57 -0.27 1.11
CA MET A 69 -11.28 0.18 1.64
C MET A 69 -11.50 1.32 2.61
N CYS A 70 -10.83 1.29 3.76
CA CYS A 70 -11.01 2.28 4.83
C CYS A 70 -9.67 2.92 5.23
N LYS A 71 -9.72 4.18 5.62
CA LYS A 71 -8.64 4.88 6.31
C LYS A 71 -9.18 5.46 7.61
N VAL A 72 -8.37 5.40 8.65
CA VAL A 72 -8.68 5.89 9.99
C VAL A 72 -7.56 6.83 10.41
N ASP A 73 -7.90 7.98 10.99
CA ASP A 73 -6.95 9.05 11.28
C ASP A 73 -5.83 8.65 12.27
N VAL A 74 -6.17 8.00 13.38
CA VAL A 74 -5.22 7.68 14.46
C VAL A 74 -4.74 6.21 14.47
N TYR A 75 -5.26 5.37 13.56
CA TYR A 75 -4.97 3.93 13.45
C TYR A 75 -4.38 3.55 12.06
N GLY A 76 -3.88 2.32 11.94
CA GLY A 76 -3.31 1.78 10.70
C GLY A 76 -1.79 1.94 10.59
N ASN A 77 -1.21 1.31 9.55
CA ASN A 77 0.23 1.33 9.28
C ASN A 77 0.73 2.73 8.88
N HIS A 78 -0.11 3.49 8.15
CA HIS A 78 0.20 4.82 7.61
C HIS A 78 -0.91 5.81 7.97
N LYS A 79 -0.70 6.62 9.01
CA LYS A 79 -1.71 7.54 9.57
C LYS A 79 -1.81 8.87 8.82
N GLN A 80 -0.70 9.32 8.23
CA GLN A 80 -0.59 10.57 7.48
C GLN A 80 -1.57 10.63 6.28
N GLY A 81 -1.96 11.86 5.90
CA GLY A 81 -2.78 12.14 4.71
C GLY A 81 -4.24 11.67 4.83
N PHE A 82 -4.86 11.88 6.00
CA PHE A 82 -6.27 11.57 6.20
C PHE A 82 -7.18 12.59 5.52
N ASP A 83 -6.89 13.88 5.70
CA ASP A 83 -7.51 15.01 4.99
C ASP A 83 -6.92 15.15 3.57
#